data_AF-A0A7C6ZKF9-F1
#
_entry.id   AF-A0A7C6ZKF9-F1
#
_cell.length_a   1.000
_cell.length_b   1.000
_cell.length_c   1.000
_cell.angle_alpha   90.00
_cell.angle_beta   90.00
_cell.angle_gamma   90.00
#
_symmetry.space_group_name_H-M   'P 1'
#
loop_
_entity.id
_entity.type
_entity.pdbx_description
1 polymer ?
#
loop_
_entity_poly.entity_id
_entity_poly.type
_entity_poly.pdbx_seq_one_letter_code
_entity_poly.pdbx_strand_id
1 'polypeptide(L)' 'MLSMSGLGPPWSIQPSLQLMLEEAGLEIDTFLDDIRKGKTDDEIAQQTGVSREVISNLREHFEKYGIDSVMGQD' A
#
# COMPACT_ATOMS: atom_id res chain seq x y z
N MET A 1 15.41 -0.74 27.16
CA MET A 1 14.70 -1.76 26.36
C MET A 1 13.80 -0.99 25.40
N LEU A 2 14.10 -1.09 24.11
CA LEU A 2 13.48 -0.52 22.89
C LEU A 2 13.10 0.97 22.80
N SER A 3 13.69 1.62 21.78
CA SER A 3 13.41 2.95 21.24
C SER A 3 11.99 3.06 20.70
N MET A 4 11.30 4.14 21.07
CA MET A 4 10.11 4.63 20.37
C MET A 4 10.53 5.86 19.54
N SER A 5 11.20 5.62 18.42
CA SER A 5 11.50 6.67 17.44
C SER A 5 10.39 6.72 16.40
N GLY A 6 9.71 7.87 16.28
CA GLY A 6 8.90 8.21 15.11
C GLY A 6 7.39 8.22 15.32
N LEU A 7 6.87 9.17 16.09
CA LEU A 7 5.47 9.58 15.96
C LEU A 7 5.45 11.06 15.58
N GLY A 8 5.31 11.31 14.28
CA GLY A 8 4.88 12.61 13.78
C GLY A 8 3.52 13.02 14.39
N PRO A 9 3.10 14.27 14.20
CA PRO A 9 1.90 14.80 14.82
C PRO A 9 0.66 13.91 14.54
N PRO A 10 -0.24 13.73 15.52
CA PRO A 10 -1.32 12.73 15.51
C PRO A 10 -2.39 12.96 14.43
N TRP A 11 -2.31 14.07 13.70
CA TRP A 11 -3.24 14.46 12.63
C TRP A 11 -2.76 14.03 11.24
N SER A 12 -1.56 13.44 11.12
CA SER A 12 -0.96 13.00 9.85
C SER A 12 -0.88 11.46 9.77
N ILE A 13 -1.79 10.75 10.42
CA ILE A 13 -1.86 9.27 10.39
C ILE A 13 -2.80 8.85 9.27
N GLN A 14 -2.52 9.28 8.05
CA GLN A 14 -3.11 8.58 6.91
C GLN A 14 -2.35 7.25 6.80
N PRO A 15 -3.03 6.09 6.82
CA PRO A 15 -2.35 4.81 6.78
C PRO A 15 -1.49 4.75 5.51
N SER A 16 -0.19 4.54 5.68
CA SER A 16 0.70 4.35 4.55
C SER A 16 0.27 3.11 3.77
N LEU A 17 0.47 3.10 2.44
CA LEU A 17 0.13 1.96 1.60
C LEU A 17 0.68 0.64 2.16
N GLN A 18 1.91 0.68 2.71
CA GLN A 18 2.54 -0.46 3.37
C GLN A 18 1.68 -1.01 4.52
N LEU A 19 1.13 -0.15 5.37
CA LEU A 19 0.33 -0.57 6.52
C LEU A 19 -1.00 -1.19 6.06
N MET A 20 -1.62 -0.63 5.02
CA MET A 20 -2.84 -1.19 4.43
C MET A 20 -2.59 -2.57 3.79
N LEU A 21 -1.42 -2.75 3.15
CA LEU A 21 -1.01 -4.04 2.60
C LEU A 21 -0.75 -5.05 3.72
N GLU A 22 -0.02 -4.66 4.76
CA GLU A 22 0.31 -5.53 5.90
C GLU A 22 -0.96 -6.01 6.64
N GLU A 23 -1.93 -5.12 6.85
CA GLU A 23 -3.25 -5.45 7.41
C GLU A 23 -4.05 -6.41 6.52
N ALA A 24 -3.86 -6.34 5.20
CA ALA A 24 -4.45 -7.27 4.24
C ALA A 24 -3.66 -8.59 4.10
N GLY A 25 -2.53 -8.73 4.80
CA GLY A 25 -1.63 -9.89 4.69
C GLY A 25 -0.80 -9.90 3.40
N LEU A 26 -0.60 -8.75 2.78
CA LEU A 26 0.13 -8.55 1.53
C LEU A 26 1.51 -7.96 1.79
N GLU A 27 2.49 -8.38 0.99
CA GLU A 27 3.83 -7.81 1.01
C GLU A 27 3.96 -6.67 -0.02
N ILE A 28 4.52 -5.54 0.41
CA ILE A 28 4.64 -4.35 -0.45
C ILE A 28 5.55 -4.56 -1.66
N ASP A 29 6.66 -5.28 -1.51
CA ASP A 29 7.54 -5.60 -2.63
C ASP A 29 6.82 -6.45 -3.68
N THR A 30 6.11 -7.49 -3.24
CA THR A 30 5.32 -8.35 -4.13
C THR A 30 4.21 -7.56 -4.83
N PHE A 31 3.47 -6.71 -4.10
CA PHE A 31 2.44 -5.86 -4.69
C PHE A 31 3.01 -4.89 -5.73
N LEU A 32 4.11 -4.20 -5.42
CA LEU A 32 4.74 -3.25 -6.35
C LEU A 32 5.33 -3.94 -7.58
N ASP A 33 5.88 -5.14 -7.43
CA ASP A 33 6.35 -5.96 -8.55
C ASP A 33 5.20 -6.38 -9.47
N ASP A 34 4.06 -6.79 -8.91
CA ASP A 34 2.86 -7.11 -9.67
C ASP A 34 2.29 -5.89 -10.42
N ILE A 35 2.26 -4.72 -9.77
CA ILE A 35 1.90 -3.45 -10.42
C ILE A 35 2.88 -3.11 -11.55
N ARG A 36 4.20 -3.26 -11.33
CA ARG A 36 5.24 -3.03 -12.36
C ARG A 36 5.10 -3.97 -13.56
N LYS A 37 4.71 -5.23 -13.32
CA LYS A 37 4.44 -6.23 -14.36
C LYS A 37 3.15 -5.97 -15.13
N GLY A 38 2.37 -4.96 -14.73
CA GLY A 38 1.10 -4.62 -15.37
C GLY A 38 -0.01 -5.61 -15.06
N LYS A 39 0.09 -6.33 -13.94
CA LYS A 39 -0.96 -7.27 -13.53
C LYS A 39 -2.25 -6.54 -13.17
N THR A 40 -3.35 -7.20 -13.47
CA THR A 40 -4.69 -6.69 -13.14
C THR A 40 -5.03 -7.02 -11.69
N ASP A 41 -5.96 -6.26 -11.12
CA ASP A 41 -6.40 -6.45 -9.72
C ASP A 41 -6.94 -7.87 -9.47
N ASP A 42 -7.52 -8.50 -10.50
CA ASP A 42 -8.03 -9.87 -10.45
C ASP A 42 -6.91 -10.90 -10.35
N GLU A 43 -5.83 -10.72 -11.11
CA GLU A 43 -4.65 -11.61 -11.03
C GLU A 43 -3.97 -11.52 -9.67
N ILE A 44 -3.79 -10.29 -9.16
CA ILE A 44 -3.19 -10.06 -7.83
C ILE A 44 -4.10 -10.67 -6.74
N ALA A 45 -5.41 -10.46 -6.84
CA ALA A 45 -6.40 -11.05 -5.93
C ALA A 45 -6.34 -12.58 -5.94
N GLN A 46 -6.28 -13.19 -7.11
CA GLN A 46 -6.22 -14.65 -7.26
C GLN A 46 -4.89 -15.22 -6.72
N GLN A 47 -3.78 -14.52 -6.93
CA GLN A 47 -2.46 -14.92 -6.42
C GLN A 47 -2.35 -14.84 -4.90
N THR A 48 -2.95 -13.81 -4.30
CA THR A 48 -2.80 -13.49 -2.88
C THR A 48 -3.94 -14.05 -2.03
N GLY A 49 -5.05 -14.44 -2.66
CA GLY A 49 -6.28 -14.84 -1.98
C GLY A 49 -7.05 -13.66 -1.37
N VAL A 50 -6.60 -12.42 -1.60
CA VAL A 50 -7.25 -11.20 -1.14
C VAL A 50 -8.36 -10.82 -2.11
N SER A 51 -9.48 -10.29 -1.60
CA SER A 51 -10.59 -9.85 -2.45
C SER A 51 -10.15 -8.77 -3.44
N ARG A 52 -10.63 -8.87 -4.69
CA ARG A 52 -10.38 -7.87 -5.75
C ARG A 52 -10.70 -6.44 -5.31
N GLU A 53 -11.75 -6.24 -4.52
CA GLU A 53 -12.10 -4.92 -3.96
C GLU A 53 -10.98 -4.33 -3.10
N VAL A 54 -10.33 -5.14 -2.28
CA VAL A 54 -9.21 -4.70 -1.43
C VAL A 54 -8.01 -4.32 -2.29
N ILE A 55 -7.66 -5.15 -3.28
CA ILE A 55 -6.59 -4.86 -4.24
C ILE A 55 -6.87 -3.57 -5.01
N SER A 56 -8.10 -3.38 -5.48
CA SER A 56 -8.51 -2.18 -6.22
C SER A 56 -8.39 -0.93 -5.33
N ASN A 57 -8.79 -1.01 -4.06
CA ASN A 57 -8.67 0.09 -3.11
C ASN A 57 -7.19 0.42 -2.79
N LEU A 58 -6.33 -0.59 -2.67
CA LEU A 58 -4.89 -0.43 -2.51
C LEU A 58 -4.22 0.21 -3.72
N ARG A 59 -4.60 -0.22 -4.94
CA ARG A 59 -4.13 0.37 -6.19
C ARG A 59 -4.58 1.82 -6.30
N GLU A 60 -5.84 2.12 -6.02
CA GLU A 60 -6.34 3.48 -6.03
C GLU A 60 -5.58 4.36 -5.02
N HIS A 61 -5.29 3.84 -3.82
CA HIS A 61 -4.47 4.53 -2.84
C HIS A 61 -3.04 4.77 -3.35
N PHE A 62 -2.42 3.77 -3.97
CA PHE A 62 -1.11 3.90 -4.59
C PHE A 62 -1.09 4.94 -5.72
N GLU A 63 -2.11 4.98 -6.58
CA GLU A 63 -2.22 5.96 -7.67
C GLU A 63 -2.49 7.38 -7.17
N LYS A 64 -3.27 7.52 -6.08
CA LYS A 64 -3.61 8.82 -5.46
C LYS A 64 -2.52 9.37 -4.55
N TYR A 65 -1.73 8.54 -3.88
CA TYR A 65 -0.80 8.97 -2.83
C TYR A 65 0.64 8.52 -3.06
N GLY A 66 0.90 7.57 -3.97
CA GLY A 66 2.21 6.98 -4.19
C GLY A 66 2.58 5.91 -3.16
N ILE A 67 3.84 5.45 -3.21
CA ILE A 67 4.45 4.52 -2.23
C ILE A 67 4.83 5.26 -0.95
N ASP A 68 5.36 6.46 -1.15
CA ASP A 68 5.70 7.45 -0.15
C ASP A 68 4.74 8.60 -0.43
N SER A 69 4.09 9.17 0.58
CA SER A 69 3.06 10.20 0.45
C SER A 69 3.64 11.55 -0.04
N VAL A 70 4.34 11.56 -1.17
CA VAL A 70 4.93 12.71 -1.86
C VAL A 70 4.24 12.83 -3.22
N MET A 71 2.97 13.23 -3.16
CA MET A 71 2.36 13.95 -4.28
C MET A 71 2.74 15.42 -4.10
N GLY A 72 3.64 15.92 -4.97
CA GLY A 72 3.90 17.36 -5.13
C GLY A 72 5.33 17.81 -4.87
N GLN A 73 6.21 17.62 -5.84
CA GLN A 73 7.19 18.67 -6.14
C GLN A 73 6.90 19.11 -7.58
N ASP A 74 6.23 20.26 -7.66
CA ASP A 74 6.26 21.18 -8.81
C ASP A 74 7.72 21.47 -9.19
#